data_AF-A0A355CEQ1-F1
#
_entry.id   AF-A0A355CEQ1-F1
#
_cell.length_a   1.000
_cell.length_b   1.000
_cell.length_c   1.000
_cell.angle_alpha   90.00
_cell.angle_beta   90.00
_cell.angle_gamma   90.00
#
_symmetry.space_group_name_H-M   'P 1'
#
loop_
_entity.id
_entity.type
_entity.pdbx_description
1 polymer ?
#
loop_
_entity_poly.entity_id
_entity_poly.type
_entity_poly.pdbx_seq_one_letter_code
_entity_poly.pdbx_strand_id
1 'polypeptide(L)'
;DESEYVKHTPLVLFGSLPDPVVTQLTLELKKQGIKVSGWLPSKRYTELPVLEEGYYVSGMNPFLSRTASTLMRRRKCKLIGAPFPIGPDGTRAWIEKICSVLGIEPKGLDEREAQIWAGLEDYLQIIRGKSVFFMGDNLLEISLARFLIRCGMTCPEIGIPYMDKRYQAAELALLEKTCHEMGVPNPRIVEKPDNYNQLQRIYEQNIDLVITGMAHANPLEARGINTKWSVEFTFAQIHGFGNARDILELVTRPLRRNNSLKDLGWGNLVKNEAKV
;
A
#
# COMPACT_ATOMS: atom_id res chain seq x y z
N ASP A 1 3.36 -23.95 22.75
CA ASP A 1 4.24 -24.85 21.99
C ASP A 1 5.29 -24.10 21.22
N GLU A 2 6.55 -24.17 21.68
CA GLU A 2 7.70 -23.62 20.94
C GLU A 2 8.14 -24.53 19.77
N SER A 3 7.56 -25.73 19.64
CA SER A 3 7.86 -26.70 18.59
C SER A 3 7.40 -26.27 17.19
N GLU A 4 6.54 -25.26 17.08
CA GLU A 4 6.02 -24.76 15.80
C GLU A 4 6.95 -23.73 15.13
N TYR A 5 7.97 -23.22 15.85
CA TYR A 5 8.86 -22.18 15.35
C TYR A 5 10.22 -22.74 14.92
N VAL A 6 10.74 -22.25 13.80
CA VAL A 6 12.12 -22.48 13.38
C VAL A 6 13.04 -21.60 14.23
N LYS A 7 14.20 -22.12 14.62
CA LYS A 7 15.20 -21.32 15.34
C LYS A 7 15.77 -20.26 14.39
N HIS A 8 15.49 -18.99 14.67
CA HIS A 8 16.00 -17.84 13.93
C HIS A 8 16.38 -16.69 14.88
N THR A 9 17.15 -15.72 14.39
CA THR A 9 17.45 -14.49 15.15
C THR A 9 16.15 -13.71 15.43
N PRO A 10 15.96 -13.12 16.62
CA PRO A 10 14.74 -12.39 16.97
C PRO A 10 14.31 -11.36 15.92
N LEU A 11 13.02 -11.35 15.60
CA LEU A 11 12.39 -10.45 14.64
C LEU A 11 11.42 -9.52 15.38
N VAL A 12 11.62 -8.21 15.26
CA VAL A 12 10.70 -7.19 15.78
C VAL A 12 10.10 -6.41 14.62
N LEU A 13 8.78 -6.30 14.58
CA LEU A 13 8.07 -5.53 13.56
C LEU A 13 7.82 -4.11 14.05
N PHE A 14 7.89 -3.13 13.15
CA PHE A 14 7.63 -1.72 13.51
C PHE A 14 6.68 -1.01 12.55
N GLY A 15 5.77 -0.25 13.13
CA GLY A 15 4.68 0.45 12.46
C GLY A 15 3.36 0.18 13.16
N SER A 16 2.67 1.24 13.56
CA SER A 16 1.37 1.13 14.24
C SER A 16 0.34 0.55 13.29
N LEU A 17 -0.41 -0.45 13.76
CA LEU A 17 -1.51 -1.11 13.04
C LEU A 17 -2.62 -1.46 14.03
N PRO A 18 -3.88 -1.59 13.58
CA PRO A 18 -4.95 -2.11 14.41
C PRO A 18 -4.68 -3.53 14.92
N ASP A 19 -5.11 -3.84 16.14
CA ASP A 19 -4.93 -5.15 16.79
C ASP A 19 -5.35 -6.36 15.93
N PRO A 20 -6.48 -6.34 15.19
CA PRO A 20 -6.84 -7.44 14.31
C PRO A 20 -5.79 -7.71 13.23
N VAL A 21 -5.22 -6.64 12.66
CA VAL A 21 -4.20 -6.70 11.60
C VAL A 21 -2.87 -7.22 12.16
N VAL A 22 -2.47 -6.76 13.36
CA VAL A 22 -1.31 -7.28 14.08
C VAL A 22 -1.43 -8.79 14.31
N THR A 23 -2.61 -9.23 14.74
CA THR A 23 -2.90 -10.66 14.99
C THR A 23 -2.83 -11.47 13.70
N GLN A 24 -3.46 -10.98 12.62
CA GLN A 24 -3.43 -11.63 11.30
C GLN A 24 -2.00 -11.79 10.78
N LEU A 25 -1.20 -10.72 10.76
CA LEU A 25 0.16 -10.75 10.23
C LEU A 25 1.10 -11.61 11.07
N THR A 26 0.95 -11.57 12.40
CA THR A 26 1.69 -12.46 13.31
C THR A 26 1.36 -13.92 13.03
N LEU A 27 0.09 -14.23 12.76
CA LEU A 27 -0.34 -15.58 12.40
C LEU A 27 0.18 -16.01 11.02
N GLU A 28 0.22 -15.11 10.03
CA GLU A 28 0.79 -15.44 8.71
C GLU A 28 2.30 -15.75 8.79
N LEU A 29 3.07 -15.02 9.60
CA LEU A 29 4.47 -15.36 9.89
C LEU A 29 4.60 -16.67 10.69
N LYS A 30 3.70 -16.91 11.64
CA LYS A 30 3.66 -18.16 12.40
C LYS A 30 3.50 -19.38 11.49
N LYS A 31 2.68 -19.31 10.44
CA LYS A 31 2.52 -20.40 9.44
C LYS A 31 3.82 -20.73 8.70
N GLN A 32 4.74 -19.77 8.62
CA GLN A 32 6.09 -19.97 8.05
C GLN A 32 7.11 -20.45 9.11
N GLY A 33 6.67 -20.67 10.35
CA GLY A 33 7.55 -21.01 11.48
C GLY A 33 8.33 -19.82 12.04
N ILE A 34 7.91 -18.58 11.75
CA ILE A 34 8.58 -17.35 12.22
C ILE A 34 7.89 -16.82 13.48
N LYS A 35 8.68 -16.64 14.55
CA LYS A 35 8.23 -16.05 15.81
C LYS A 35 8.46 -14.54 15.76
N VAL A 36 7.39 -13.75 15.90
CA VAL A 36 7.51 -12.30 16.10
C VAL A 36 7.84 -12.05 17.57
N SER A 37 9.07 -11.59 17.83
CA SER A 37 9.58 -11.33 19.18
C SER A 37 8.97 -10.06 19.81
N GLY A 38 8.39 -9.18 18.98
CA GLY A 38 7.61 -8.05 19.47
C GLY A 38 7.23 -7.04 18.40
N TRP A 39 6.48 -6.03 18.81
CA TRP A 39 5.92 -4.98 17.95
C TRP A 39 6.22 -3.59 18.49
N LEU A 40 6.62 -2.67 17.61
CA LEU A 40 6.84 -1.27 17.92
C LEU A 40 5.89 -0.39 17.09
N PRO A 41 4.83 0.21 17.66
CA PRO A 41 4.45 0.18 19.08
C PRO A 41 3.76 -1.13 19.52
N SER A 42 3.76 -1.38 20.82
CA SER A 42 2.94 -2.36 21.53
C SER A 42 1.62 -1.75 22.00
N LYS A 43 0.68 -2.57 22.50
CA LYS A 43 -0.63 -2.09 23.03
C LYS A 43 -0.47 -1.15 24.22
N ARG A 44 0.50 -1.43 25.09
CA ARG A 44 0.84 -0.63 26.26
C ARG A 44 2.30 -0.23 26.22
N TYR A 45 2.62 0.97 26.71
CA TYR A 45 3.99 1.47 26.78
C TYR A 45 4.91 0.56 27.62
N THR A 46 4.38 -0.07 28.66
CA THR A 46 5.11 -1.01 29.52
C THR A 46 5.42 -2.35 28.85
N GLU A 47 4.89 -2.60 27.65
CA GLU A 47 5.06 -3.83 26.87
C GLU A 47 5.93 -3.63 25.63
N LEU A 48 6.69 -2.53 25.58
CA LEU A 48 7.58 -2.27 24.47
C LEU A 48 8.59 -3.42 24.31
N PRO A 49 8.88 -3.81 23.05
CA PRO A 49 9.69 -4.98 22.80
C PRO A 49 11.15 -4.73 23.19
N VAL A 50 11.81 -5.79 23.65
CA VAL A 50 13.27 -5.80 23.80
C VAL A 50 13.90 -5.69 22.41
N LEU A 51 14.93 -4.85 22.30
CA LEU A 51 15.65 -4.58 21.05
C LEU A 51 17.15 -4.58 21.37
N GLU A 52 17.83 -5.66 21.01
CA GLU A 52 19.28 -5.80 21.22
C GLU A 52 20.03 -5.72 19.89
N GLU A 53 21.34 -5.60 20.01
CA GLU A 53 22.23 -5.61 18.85
C GLU A 53 22.07 -6.91 18.06
N GLY A 54 22.00 -6.78 16.73
CA GLY A 54 21.86 -7.91 15.82
C GLY A 54 20.42 -8.40 15.58
N TYR A 55 19.42 -7.92 16.34
CA TYR A 55 18.01 -8.25 16.09
C TYR A 55 17.59 -7.80 14.68
N TYR A 56 16.75 -8.60 14.02
CA TYR A 56 16.15 -8.18 12.76
C TYR A 56 14.93 -7.32 13.01
N VAL A 57 14.76 -6.30 12.18
CA VAL A 57 13.59 -5.42 12.20
C VAL A 57 13.00 -5.27 10.80
N SER A 58 11.67 -5.29 10.68
CA SER A 58 10.97 -5.09 9.41
C SER A 58 9.85 -4.07 9.56
N GLY A 59 9.72 -3.20 8.57
CA GLY A 59 8.78 -2.08 8.60
C GLY A 59 7.44 -2.44 7.98
N MET A 60 6.37 -1.97 8.61
CA MET A 60 5.00 -2.22 8.13
C MET A 60 4.48 -1.13 7.19
N ASN A 61 4.93 0.11 7.37
CA ASN A 61 4.45 1.27 6.63
C ASN A 61 5.62 2.04 5.96
N PRO A 62 5.37 2.68 4.80
CA PRO A 62 6.39 3.39 4.02
C PRO A 62 6.94 4.66 4.67
N PHE A 63 6.22 5.25 5.63
CA PHE A 63 6.58 6.52 6.26
C PHE A 63 7.49 6.39 7.49
N LEU A 64 8.13 5.24 7.69
CA LEU A 64 8.89 4.92 8.91
C LEU A 64 10.41 5.03 8.76
N SER A 65 10.90 5.80 7.78
CA SER A 65 12.33 5.99 7.49
C SER A 65 13.16 6.38 8.70
N ARG A 66 12.66 7.34 9.52
CA ARG A 66 13.37 7.80 10.72
C ARG A 66 13.43 6.71 11.80
N THR A 67 12.35 5.94 11.96
CA THR A 67 12.31 4.80 12.89
C THR A 67 13.28 3.73 12.45
N ALA A 68 13.28 3.36 11.17
CA ALA A 68 14.20 2.38 10.59
C ALA A 68 15.68 2.79 10.81
N SER A 69 16.02 4.03 10.46
CA SER A 69 17.37 4.59 10.66
C SER A 69 17.78 4.61 12.14
N THR A 70 16.84 4.89 13.04
CA THR A 70 17.09 4.91 14.49
C THR A 70 17.37 3.50 15.03
N LEU A 71 16.57 2.51 14.62
CA LEU A 71 16.78 1.10 14.99
C LEU A 71 18.14 0.60 14.51
N MET A 72 18.52 0.91 13.26
CA MET A 72 19.83 0.52 12.72
C MET A 72 21.00 1.20 13.43
N ARG A 73 20.96 2.52 13.60
CA ARG A 73 22.13 3.28 14.08
C ARG A 73 22.31 3.23 15.59
N ARG A 74 21.20 3.37 16.33
CA ARG A 74 21.21 3.48 17.80
C ARG A 74 21.01 2.16 18.50
N ARG A 75 20.19 1.25 17.94
CA ARG A 75 19.93 -0.08 18.52
C ARG A 75 20.76 -1.20 17.86
N LYS A 76 21.51 -0.89 16.81
CA LYS A 76 22.34 -1.85 16.05
C LYS A 76 21.52 -3.04 15.52
N CYS A 77 20.24 -2.80 15.23
CA CYS A 77 19.37 -3.78 14.59
C CYS A 77 19.68 -3.89 13.09
N LYS A 78 19.35 -5.03 12.50
CA LYS A 78 19.46 -5.30 11.06
C LYS A 78 18.11 -5.08 10.39
N LEU A 79 18.00 -4.05 9.55
CA LEU A 79 16.76 -3.78 8.81
C LEU A 79 16.58 -4.77 7.65
N ILE A 80 15.43 -5.43 7.60
CA ILE A 80 14.97 -6.18 6.46
C ILE A 80 14.28 -5.20 5.49
N GLY A 81 14.97 -4.85 4.40
CA GLY A 81 14.37 -4.10 3.31
C GLY A 81 13.45 -5.00 2.48
N ALA A 82 12.15 -4.87 2.69
CA ALA A 82 11.11 -5.65 2.04
C ALA A 82 10.01 -4.71 1.49
N PRO A 83 9.24 -5.16 0.47
CA PRO A 83 8.00 -4.49 0.11
C PRO A 83 7.05 -4.45 1.32
N PHE A 84 6.16 -3.48 1.36
CA PHE A 84 5.18 -3.35 2.45
C PHE A 84 4.02 -4.30 2.21
N PRO A 85 3.45 -4.93 3.26
CA PRO A 85 2.39 -5.92 3.13
C PRO A 85 1.03 -5.26 2.87
N ILE A 86 0.94 -4.49 1.79
CA ILE A 86 -0.27 -3.85 1.25
C ILE A 86 -0.60 -4.57 -0.06
N GLY A 87 -1.80 -5.12 -0.15
CA GLY A 87 -2.17 -6.07 -1.21
C GLY A 87 -1.62 -7.49 -0.97
N PRO A 88 -2.16 -8.51 -1.66
CA PRO A 88 -1.73 -9.90 -1.50
C PRO A 88 -0.33 -10.13 -2.07
N ASP A 89 0.01 -9.49 -3.19
CA ASP A 89 1.32 -9.48 -3.84
C ASP A 89 2.39 -8.85 -2.93
N GLY A 90 2.08 -7.72 -2.29
CA GLY A 90 2.97 -7.06 -1.34
C GLY A 90 3.16 -7.87 -0.06
N THR A 91 2.08 -8.48 0.43
CA THR A 91 2.11 -9.35 1.61
C THR A 91 2.98 -10.57 1.35
N ARG A 92 2.81 -11.24 0.21
CA ARG A 92 3.64 -12.37 -0.18
C ARG A 92 5.11 -11.97 -0.27
N ALA A 93 5.44 -10.91 -1.00
CA ALA A 93 6.82 -10.48 -1.18
C ALA A 93 7.48 -10.06 0.15
N TRP A 94 6.71 -9.48 1.07
CA TRP A 94 7.16 -9.17 2.42
C TRP A 94 7.52 -10.43 3.21
N ILE A 95 6.64 -11.45 3.21
CA ILE A 95 6.89 -12.73 3.88
C ILE A 95 8.10 -13.44 3.25
N GLU A 96 8.15 -13.57 1.92
CA GLU A 96 9.26 -14.20 1.19
C GLU A 96 10.60 -13.54 1.54
N LYS A 97 10.63 -12.20 1.63
CA LYS A 97 11.85 -11.48 1.98
C LYS A 97 12.30 -11.75 3.41
N ILE A 98 11.37 -11.83 4.36
CA ILE A 98 11.68 -12.19 5.76
C ILE A 98 12.20 -13.64 5.81
N CYS A 99 11.51 -14.58 5.16
CA CYS A 99 11.93 -15.98 5.06
C CYS A 99 13.36 -16.10 4.50
N SER A 100 13.65 -15.41 3.38
CA SER A 100 14.97 -15.37 2.76
C SER A 100 16.07 -14.87 3.70
N VAL A 101 15.82 -13.79 4.46
CA VAL A 101 16.82 -13.23 5.40
C VAL A 101 17.03 -14.13 6.62
N LEU A 102 16.00 -14.87 7.03
CA LEU A 102 16.07 -15.80 8.16
C LEU A 102 16.53 -17.23 7.76
N GLY A 103 16.74 -17.49 6.46
CA GLY A 103 17.13 -18.81 5.95
C GLY A 103 16.03 -19.86 6.06
N ILE A 104 14.77 -19.44 5.89
CA ILE A 104 13.58 -20.29 5.99
C ILE A 104 12.97 -20.41 4.58
N GLU A 105 12.63 -21.63 4.16
CA GLU A 105 11.90 -21.87 2.91
C GLU A 105 10.41 -21.50 3.07
N PRO A 106 9.86 -20.58 2.25
CA PRO A 106 8.45 -20.21 2.32
C PRO A 106 7.55 -21.39 1.88
N LYS A 107 6.42 -21.57 2.57
CA LYS A 107 5.48 -22.69 2.36
C LYS A 107 4.09 -22.16 2.01
N GLY A 108 3.55 -22.64 0.87
CA GLY A 108 2.15 -22.44 0.48
C GLY A 108 1.75 -20.99 0.17
N LEU A 109 2.71 -20.07 -0.03
CA LEU A 109 2.40 -18.66 -0.28
C LEU A 109 1.78 -18.42 -1.65
N ASP A 110 2.20 -19.18 -2.67
CA ASP A 110 1.66 -19.08 -4.04
C ASP A 110 0.17 -19.40 -4.09
N GLU A 111 -0.20 -20.55 -3.52
CA GLU A 111 -1.59 -21.00 -3.43
C GLU A 111 -2.42 -20.02 -2.59
N ARG A 112 -1.83 -19.52 -1.48
CA ARG A 112 -2.49 -18.54 -0.63
C ARG A 112 -2.77 -17.24 -1.38
N GLU A 113 -1.80 -16.73 -2.14
CA GLU A 113 -1.98 -15.51 -2.94
C GLU A 113 -3.05 -15.71 -4.03
N ALA A 114 -3.00 -16.83 -4.74
CA ALA A 114 -3.97 -17.16 -5.78
C ALA A 114 -5.41 -17.26 -5.25
N GLN A 115 -5.59 -17.87 -4.07
CA GLN A 115 -6.90 -17.95 -3.41
C GLN A 115 -7.46 -16.56 -3.10
N ILE A 116 -6.62 -15.63 -2.65
CA ILE A 116 -7.05 -14.25 -2.37
C ILE A 116 -7.45 -13.56 -3.66
N TRP A 117 -6.62 -13.62 -4.71
CA TRP A 117 -6.95 -13.03 -6.00
C TRP A 117 -8.27 -13.53 -6.58
N ALA A 118 -8.53 -14.84 -6.49
CA ALA A 118 -9.80 -15.43 -6.94
C ALA A 118 -11.03 -14.83 -6.22
N GLY A 119 -10.89 -14.50 -4.93
CA GLY A 119 -11.95 -13.86 -4.14
C GLY A 119 -12.13 -12.36 -4.39
N LEU A 120 -11.31 -11.74 -5.23
CA LEU A 120 -11.36 -10.31 -5.54
C LEU A 120 -11.95 -9.98 -6.92
N GLU A 121 -12.25 -10.99 -7.75
CA GLU A 121 -12.60 -10.79 -9.17
C GLU A 121 -13.76 -9.80 -9.38
N ASP A 122 -14.79 -9.81 -8.54
CA ASP A 122 -15.92 -8.87 -8.62
C ASP A 122 -15.47 -7.40 -8.56
N TYR A 123 -14.41 -7.10 -7.80
CA TYR A 123 -13.82 -5.76 -7.75
C TYR A 123 -12.88 -5.52 -8.92
N LEU A 124 -12.09 -6.53 -9.32
CA LEU A 124 -11.12 -6.41 -10.40
C LEU A 124 -11.80 -6.07 -11.73
N GLN A 125 -12.97 -6.65 -12.01
CA GLN A 125 -13.74 -6.36 -13.23
C GLN A 125 -14.13 -4.88 -13.35
N ILE A 126 -14.30 -4.17 -12.22
CA ILE A 126 -14.68 -2.75 -12.20
C ILE A 126 -13.49 -1.84 -12.59
N ILE A 127 -12.27 -2.23 -12.20
CA ILE A 127 -11.08 -1.37 -12.30
C ILE A 127 -10.10 -1.78 -13.40
N ARG A 128 -10.21 -3.00 -13.95
CA ARG A 128 -9.33 -3.49 -15.01
C ARG A 128 -9.41 -2.54 -16.23
N GLY A 129 -8.25 -2.10 -16.70
CA GLY A 129 -8.11 -1.16 -17.82
C GLY A 129 -8.33 0.32 -17.47
N LYS A 130 -8.66 0.65 -16.21
CA LYS A 130 -8.83 2.05 -15.77
C LYS A 130 -7.53 2.69 -15.33
N SER A 131 -7.48 4.01 -15.40
CA SER A 131 -6.34 4.81 -14.95
C SER A 131 -6.52 5.34 -13.52
N VAL A 132 -5.44 5.31 -12.72
CA VAL A 132 -5.39 5.93 -11.38
C VAL A 132 -4.27 6.96 -11.30
N PHE A 133 -4.58 8.13 -10.74
CA PHE A 133 -3.61 9.20 -10.49
C PHE A 133 -3.52 9.48 -8.99
N PHE A 134 -2.31 9.51 -8.44
CA PHE A 134 -2.10 9.88 -7.04
C PHE A 134 -1.56 11.31 -6.95
N MET A 135 -2.29 12.21 -6.29
CA MET A 135 -1.81 13.57 -6.07
C MET A 135 -0.67 13.63 -5.04
N GLY A 136 -0.64 12.71 -4.07
CA GLY A 136 0.42 12.60 -3.06
C GLY A 136 0.11 13.35 -1.77
N ASP A 137 -0.04 12.62 -0.67
CA ASP A 137 -0.51 13.15 0.61
C ASP A 137 0.08 12.42 1.83
N ASN A 138 0.16 11.09 1.81
CA ASN A 138 0.37 10.29 3.03
C ASN A 138 1.47 9.20 2.96
N LEU A 139 2.23 9.11 1.86
CA LEU A 139 3.37 8.20 1.65
C LEU A 139 3.00 6.74 1.33
N LEU A 140 1.71 6.38 1.32
CA LEU A 140 1.24 5.05 0.90
C LEU A 140 1.18 4.87 -0.62
N GLU A 141 1.40 5.94 -1.39
CA GLU A 141 1.04 6.01 -2.81
C GLU A 141 1.81 5.01 -3.67
N ILE A 142 3.10 4.75 -3.37
CA ILE A 142 3.90 3.78 -4.13
C ILE A 142 3.34 2.37 -3.96
N SER A 143 3.07 1.96 -2.72
CA SER A 143 2.57 0.61 -2.44
C SER A 143 1.15 0.41 -2.95
N LEU A 144 0.31 1.44 -2.82
CA LEU A 144 -1.05 1.42 -3.37
C LEU A 144 -1.03 1.39 -4.89
N ALA A 145 -0.20 2.20 -5.54
CA ALA A 145 -0.07 2.20 -6.99
C ALA A 145 0.42 0.85 -7.50
N ARG A 146 1.45 0.27 -6.87
CA ARG A 146 1.94 -1.08 -7.20
C ARG A 146 0.82 -2.11 -7.12
N PHE A 147 0.06 -2.13 -6.03
CA PHE A 147 -1.09 -3.03 -5.88
C PHE A 147 -2.16 -2.79 -6.94
N LEU A 148 -2.53 -1.54 -7.23
CA LEU A 148 -3.56 -1.21 -8.22
C LEU A 148 -3.14 -1.54 -9.66
N ILE A 149 -1.85 -1.38 -9.98
CA ILE A 149 -1.30 -1.84 -11.25
C ILE A 149 -1.42 -3.37 -11.34
N ARG A 150 -1.11 -4.10 -10.26
CA ARG A 150 -1.30 -5.55 -10.22
C ARG A 150 -2.78 -5.95 -10.40
N CYS A 151 -3.72 -5.13 -9.93
CA CYS A 151 -5.15 -5.30 -10.17
C CYS A 151 -5.60 -4.98 -11.61
N GLY A 152 -4.70 -4.53 -12.48
CA GLY A 152 -4.98 -4.23 -13.89
C GLY A 152 -5.31 -2.77 -14.19
N MET A 153 -5.02 -1.84 -13.27
CA MET A 153 -5.07 -0.40 -13.56
C MET A 153 -3.77 0.08 -14.23
N THR A 154 -3.82 1.25 -14.86
CA THR A 154 -2.63 2.01 -15.26
C THR A 154 -2.41 3.18 -14.29
N CYS A 155 -1.17 3.59 -14.08
CA CYS A 155 -0.86 4.73 -13.22
C CYS A 155 0.09 5.71 -13.92
N PRO A 156 -0.41 6.84 -14.47
CA PRO A 156 0.47 7.80 -15.14
C PRO A 156 1.39 8.55 -14.19
N GLU A 157 0.92 8.90 -12.99
CA GLU A 157 1.68 9.67 -12.01
C GLU A 157 1.42 9.21 -10.57
N ILE A 158 2.51 9.11 -9.82
CA ILE A 158 2.52 8.91 -8.37
C ILE A 158 3.15 10.14 -7.72
N GLY A 159 2.30 11.09 -7.33
CA GLY A 159 2.69 12.16 -6.42
C GLY A 159 2.99 11.58 -5.04
N ILE A 160 4.05 12.06 -4.39
CA ILE A 160 4.42 11.65 -3.03
C ILE A 160 5.04 12.82 -2.25
N PRO A 161 4.67 13.05 -0.98
CA PRO A 161 5.23 14.17 -0.21
C PRO A 161 6.75 14.08 0.01
N TYR A 162 7.25 12.87 0.22
CA TYR A 162 8.66 12.59 0.51
C TYR A 162 9.01 11.18 0.07
N MET A 163 10.20 10.97 -0.49
CA MET A 163 10.63 9.64 -0.93
C MET A 163 11.97 9.27 -0.31
N ASP A 164 11.96 8.34 0.65
CA ASP A 164 13.19 7.68 1.09
C ASP A 164 13.48 6.48 0.18
N LYS A 165 14.26 6.73 -0.88
CA LYS A 165 14.66 5.72 -1.86
C LYS A 165 15.39 4.52 -1.25
N ARG A 166 16.06 4.69 -0.10
CA ARG A 166 16.76 3.58 0.58
C ARG A 166 15.78 2.71 1.35
N TYR A 167 14.87 3.34 2.09
CA TYR A 167 13.88 2.63 2.87
C TYR A 167 12.85 1.91 1.99
N GLN A 168 12.39 2.58 0.91
CA GLN A 168 11.40 2.04 -0.02
C GLN A 168 12.03 1.31 -1.22
N ALA A 169 13.34 1.01 -1.19
CA ALA A 169 14.06 0.41 -2.33
C ALA A 169 13.40 -0.88 -2.83
N ALA A 170 12.99 -1.76 -1.91
CA ALA A 170 12.34 -3.02 -2.24
C ALA A 170 10.93 -2.81 -2.83
N GLU A 171 10.19 -1.80 -2.33
CA GLU A 171 8.88 -1.45 -2.88
C GLU A 171 8.98 -0.88 -4.30
N LEU A 172 9.98 -0.02 -4.54
CA LEU A 172 10.25 0.54 -5.87
C LEU A 172 10.64 -0.55 -6.88
N ALA A 173 11.46 -1.50 -6.47
CA ALA A 173 11.82 -2.65 -7.31
C ALA A 173 10.60 -3.54 -7.61
N LEU A 174 9.71 -3.75 -6.62
CA LEU A 174 8.47 -4.48 -6.85
C LEU A 174 7.51 -3.73 -7.77
N LEU A 175 7.41 -2.40 -7.66
CA LEU A 175 6.63 -1.57 -8.56
C LEU A 175 7.10 -1.70 -10.01
N GLU A 176 8.40 -1.56 -10.26
CA GLU A 176 8.98 -1.69 -11.61
C GLU A 176 8.75 -3.09 -12.19
N LYS A 177 9.01 -4.13 -11.39
CA LYS A 177 8.72 -5.51 -11.78
C LYS A 177 7.25 -5.71 -12.12
N THR A 178 6.36 -5.15 -11.30
CA THR A 178 4.91 -5.24 -11.51
C THR A 178 4.48 -4.54 -12.80
N CYS A 179 5.04 -3.36 -13.11
CA CYS A 179 4.75 -2.66 -14.36
C CYS A 179 5.17 -3.50 -15.58
N HIS A 180 6.36 -4.10 -15.54
CA HIS A 180 6.85 -4.99 -16.59
C HIS A 180 5.95 -6.22 -16.77
N GLU A 181 5.59 -6.91 -15.69
CA GLU A 181 4.72 -8.10 -15.73
C GLU A 181 3.31 -7.78 -16.24
N MET A 182 2.79 -6.60 -15.93
CA MET A 182 1.47 -6.15 -16.38
C MET A 182 1.49 -5.48 -17.77
N GLY A 183 2.67 -5.31 -18.38
CA GLY A 183 2.82 -4.68 -19.70
C GLY A 183 2.42 -3.20 -19.73
N VAL A 184 2.57 -2.48 -18.61
CA VAL A 184 2.24 -1.05 -18.52
C VAL A 184 3.51 -0.19 -18.36
N PRO A 185 3.50 1.08 -18.80
CA PRO A 185 4.63 1.98 -18.58
C PRO A 185 4.88 2.22 -17.10
N ASN A 186 6.15 2.42 -16.73
CA ASN A 186 6.50 2.84 -15.38
C ASN A 186 5.86 4.21 -15.07
N PRO A 187 5.22 4.38 -13.90
CA PRO A 187 4.62 5.64 -13.50
C PRO A 187 5.67 6.73 -13.31
N ARG A 188 5.30 7.98 -13.59
CA ARG A 188 6.11 9.13 -13.19
C ARG A 188 5.98 9.33 -11.67
N ILE A 189 7.07 9.16 -10.93
CA ILE A 189 7.08 9.49 -9.48
C ILE A 189 7.46 10.96 -9.31
N VAL A 190 6.59 11.74 -8.66
CA VAL A 190 6.79 13.18 -8.41
C VAL A 190 6.86 13.42 -6.91
N GLU A 191 8.07 13.62 -6.39
CA GLU A 191 8.29 14.03 -5.00
C GLU A 191 8.00 15.52 -4.81
N LYS A 192 7.31 15.89 -3.73
CA LYS A 192 6.85 17.26 -3.44
C LYS A 192 6.08 17.87 -4.61
N PRO A 193 4.97 17.24 -5.01
CA PRO A 193 4.22 17.68 -6.17
C PRO A 193 3.60 19.07 -5.95
N ASP A 194 3.46 19.80 -7.06
CA ASP A 194 2.65 21.00 -7.12
C ASP A 194 1.23 20.65 -7.58
N ASN A 195 0.26 20.87 -6.70
CA ASN A 195 -1.14 20.51 -6.94
C ASN A 195 -1.72 21.22 -8.17
N TYR A 196 -1.34 22.48 -8.41
CA TYR A 196 -1.86 23.24 -9.56
C TYR A 196 -1.45 22.60 -10.89
N ASN A 197 -0.16 22.26 -11.02
CA ASN A 197 0.37 21.57 -12.19
C ASN A 197 -0.18 20.14 -12.32
N GLN A 198 -0.44 19.46 -11.20
CA GLN A 198 -1.09 18.14 -11.24
C GLN A 198 -2.51 18.20 -11.78
N LEU A 199 -3.30 19.21 -11.38
CA LEU A 199 -4.64 19.40 -11.92
C LEU A 199 -4.63 19.55 -13.43
N GLN A 200 -3.68 20.31 -14.00
CA GLN A 200 -3.54 20.42 -15.47
C GLN A 200 -3.29 19.05 -16.12
N ARG A 201 -2.35 18.26 -15.58
CA ARG A 201 -2.04 16.92 -16.10
C ARG A 201 -3.22 15.95 -15.98
N ILE A 202 -3.98 16.02 -14.89
CA ILE A 202 -5.18 15.22 -14.68
C ILE A 202 -6.21 15.51 -15.81
N TYR A 203 -6.42 16.79 -16.16
CA TYR A 203 -7.33 17.15 -17.25
C TYR A 203 -6.83 16.70 -18.63
N GLU A 204 -5.53 16.80 -18.89
CA GLU A 204 -4.94 16.37 -20.17
C GLU A 204 -4.99 14.86 -20.39
N GLN A 205 -4.94 14.07 -19.32
CA GLN A 205 -4.77 12.61 -19.37
C GLN A 205 -6.07 11.80 -19.25
N ASN A 206 -7.23 12.45 -19.08
CA ASN A 206 -8.55 11.80 -18.94
C ASN A 206 -8.55 10.67 -17.88
N ILE A 207 -8.06 10.98 -16.67
CA ILE A 207 -7.92 10.01 -15.58
C ILE A 207 -9.28 9.48 -15.10
N ASP A 208 -9.42 8.15 -14.97
CA ASP A 208 -10.63 7.51 -14.48
C ASP A 208 -10.83 7.72 -12.97
N LEU A 209 -9.75 7.66 -12.18
CA LEU A 209 -9.79 7.81 -10.71
C LEU A 209 -8.62 8.65 -10.20
N VAL A 210 -8.92 9.70 -9.45
CA VAL A 210 -7.91 10.51 -8.75
C VAL A 210 -7.95 10.23 -7.25
N ILE A 211 -6.83 9.77 -6.68
CA ILE A 211 -6.63 9.65 -5.24
C ILE A 211 -6.01 10.95 -4.74
N THR A 212 -6.76 11.70 -3.93
CA THR A 212 -6.41 13.07 -3.52
C THR A 212 -6.90 13.40 -2.10
N GLY A 213 -6.33 14.43 -1.49
CA GLY A 213 -6.88 15.04 -0.27
C GLY A 213 -8.26 15.67 -0.49
N MET A 214 -8.99 15.90 0.62
CA MET A 214 -10.36 16.41 0.62
C MET A 214 -10.52 17.78 -0.06
N ALA A 215 -9.46 18.60 -0.08
CA ALA A 215 -9.47 19.92 -0.70
C ALA A 215 -9.83 19.89 -2.18
N HIS A 216 -9.41 18.84 -2.92
CA HIS A 216 -9.63 18.72 -4.36
C HIS A 216 -10.70 17.70 -4.73
N ALA A 217 -11.15 16.86 -3.79
CA ALA A 217 -12.14 15.81 -4.05
C ALA A 217 -13.45 16.36 -4.64
N ASN A 218 -14.15 17.24 -3.91
CA ASN A 218 -15.42 17.81 -4.37
C ASN A 218 -15.25 18.68 -5.64
N PRO A 219 -14.24 19.56 -5.77
CA PRO A 219 -14.00 20.29 -7.01
C PRO A 219 -13.78 19.41 -8.25
N LEU A 220 -13.12 18.27 -8.12
CA LEU A 220 -12.89 17.32 -9.21
C LEU A 220 -14.15 16.50 -9.54
N GLU A 221 -14.87 16.02 -8.53
CA GLU A 221 -16.17 15.33 -8.73
C GLU A 221 -17.17 16.22 -9.46
N ALA A 222 -17.25 17.51 -9.11
CA ALA A 222 -18.14 18.46 -9.78
C ALA A 222 -17.82 18.61 -11.29
N ARG A 223 -16.56 18.34 -11.68
CA ARG A 223 -16.05 18.36 -13.06
C ARG A 223 -16.12 16.99 -13.74
N GLY A 224 -16.77 16.00 -13.13
CA GLY A 224 -16.95 14.66 -13.69
C GLY A 224 -15.75 13.73 -13.55
N ILE A 225 -14.75 14.08 -12.73
CA ILE A 225 -13.60 13.21 -12.44
C ILE A 225 -13.89 12.44 -11.16
N ASN A 226 -13.84 11.10 -11.22
CA ASN A 226 -14.04 10.29 -10.02
C ASN A 226 -12.86 10.48 -9.07
N THR A 227 -13.16 10.66 -7.79
CA THR A 227 -12.17 10.86 -6.76
C THR A 227 -12.32 9.86 -5.62
N LYS A 228 -11.20 9.54 -5.00
CA LYS A 228 -11.16 8.84 -3.73
C LYS A 228 -10.29 9.61 -2.76
N TRP A 229 -10.88 10.03 -1.65
CA TRP A 229 -10.14 10.78 -0.64
C TRP A 229 -9.05 9.90 0.02
N SER A 230 -7.82 10.41 0.02
CA SER A 230 -6.57 9.72 0.38
C SER A 230 -6.50 9.31 1.85
N VAL A 231 -7.02 10.14 2.76
CA VAL A 231 -6.88 9.92 4.21
C VAL A 231 -7.61 8.66 4.69
N GLU A 232 -8.62 8.16 3.97
CA GLU A 232 -9.27 6.88 4.35
C GLU A 232 -8.29 5.70 4.39
N PHE A 233 -7.27 5.71 3.52
CA PHE A 233 -6.27 4.65 3.47
C PHE A 233 -5.37 4.61 4.72
N THR A 234 -5.30 5.69 5.52
CA THR A 234 -4.44 5.73 6.71
C THR A 234 -5.08 5.11 7.95
N PHE A 235 -6.40 4.96 7.97
CA PHE A 235 -7.12 4.36 9.10
C PHE A 235 -7.93 3.11 8.74
N ALA A 236 -8.14 2.83 7.46
CA ALA A 236 -8.65 1.55 7.00
C ALA A 236 -7.64 0.42 7.26
N GLN A 237 -8.15 -0.79 7.44
CA GLN A 237 -7.31 -1.98 7.50
C GLN A 237 -6.91 -2.34 6.07
N ILE A 238 -5.65 -2.10 5.70
CA ILE A 238 -5.14 -2.30 4.33
C ILE A 238 -3.95 -3.25 4.24
N HIS A 239 -3.57 -3.88 5.35
CA HIS A 239 -2.37 -4.72 5.41
C HIS A 239 -2.69 -6.21 5.46
N GLY A 240 -1.87 -7.04 4.84
CA GLY A 240 -2.02 -8.49 4.83
C GLY A 240 -2.99 -8.99 3.77
N PHE A 241 -3.03 -10.32 3.61
CA PHE A 241 -3.85 -11.01 2.60
C PHE A 241 -5.35 -10.69 2.71
N GLY A 242 -5.91 -10.74 3.93
CA GLY A 242 -7.35 -10.62 4.15
C GLY A 242 -7.92 -9.22 3.84
N ASN A 243 -7.10 -8.18 3.98
CA ASN A 243 -7.52 -6.78 3.88
C ASN A 243 -7.36 -6.21 2.47
N ALA A 244 -6.92 -7.02 1.49
CA ALA A 244 -6.87 -6.63 0.09
C ALA A 244 -8.26 -6.25 -0.46
N ARG A 245 -9.30 -6.92 0.03
CA ARG A 245 -10.70 -6.61 -0.28
C ARG A 245 -11.08 -5.21 0.15
N ASP A 246 -10.67 -4.79 1.35
CA ASP A 246 -10.98 -3.46 1.89
C ASP A 246 -10.33 -2.34 1.05
N ILE A 247 -9.10 -2.55 0.56
CA ILE A 247 -8.46 -1.60 -0.38
C ILE A 247 -9.31 -1.46 -1.65
N LEU A 248 -9.74 -2.57 -2.23
CA LEU A 248 -10.55 -2.55 -3.46
C LEU A 248 -11.95 -2.01 -3.23
N GLU A 249 -12.55 -2.27 -2.07
CA GLU A 249 -13.81 -1.67 -1.67
C GLU A 249 -13.68 -0.14 -1.68
N LEU A 250 -12.64 0.41 -1.05
CA LEU A 250 -12.34 1.83 -1.02
C LEU A 250 -12.16 2.43 -2.42
N VAL A 251 -11.37 1.76 -3.26
CA VAL A 251 -11.02 2.22 -4.61
C VAL A 251 -12.22 2.16 -5.56
N THR A 252 -13.02 1.11 -5.47
CA THR A 252 -14.19 0.91 -6.35
C THR A 252 -15.44 1.66 -5.88
N ARG A 253 -15.51 2.10 -4.62
CA ARG A 253 -16.67 2.82 -4.06
C ARG A 253 -17.13 4.00 -4.91
N PRO A 254 -16.27 4.97 -5.31
CA PRO A 254 -16.71 6.08 -6.16
C PRO A 254 -17.18 5.61 -7.55
N LEU A 255 -16.54 4.58 -8.13
CA LEU A 255 -16.89 4.05 -9.44
C LEU A 255 -18.26 3.36 -9.43
N ARG A 256 -18.54 2.56 -8.39
CA ARG A 256 -19.84 1.90 -8.19
C ARG A 256 -20.94 2.93 -7.96
N ARG A 257 -20.71 3.91 -7.07
CA ARG A 257 -21.64 5.01 -6.80
C ARG A 257 -22.00 5.75 -8.09
N ASN A 258 -21.01 6.16 -8.86
CA ASN A 258 -21.23 6.97 -10.04
C ASN A 258 -21.90 6.17 -11.15
N ASN A 259 -21.60 4.87 -11.30
CA ASN A 259 -22.31 4.01 -12.25
C ASN A 259 -23.81 3.91 -11.93
N SER A 260 -24.19 3.80 -10.65
CA SER A 260 -25.60 3.76 -10.23
C SER A 260 -26.33 5.10 -10.40
N LEU A 261 -25.60 6.22 -10.53
CA LEU A 261 -26.16 7.57 -10.67
C LEU A 261 -26.12 8.09 -12.12
N LYS A 262 -25.55 7.33 -13.08
CA LYS A 262 -25.40 7.76 -14.48
C LYS A 262 -26.72 8.14 -15.14
N ASP A 263 -27.79 7.42 -14.83
CA ASP A 263 -29.11 7.61 -15.43
C ASP A 263 -29.77 8.94 -15.03
N LEU A 264 -29.23 9.64 -14.03
CA LEU A 264 -29.70 10.97 -13.62
C LEU A 264 -29.15 12.11 -14.49
N GLY A 265 -28.20 11.86 -15.39
CA GLY A 265 -27.68 12.85 -16.35
C GLY A 265 -26.85 14.01 -15.75
N TRP A 266 -26.48 13.93 -14.47
CA TRP A 266 -25.79 14.99 -13.71
C TRP A 266 -24.27 14.81 -13.59
N GLY A 267 -23.59 14.54 -14.72
CA GLY A 267 -22.16 14.23 -14.72
C GLY A 267 -21.21 15.42 -14.57
N ASN A 268 -21.63 16.63 -14.99
CA ASN A 268 -20.85 17.86 -14.85
C ASN A 268 -21.78 18.96 -14.34
N LEU A 269 -21.45 19.48 -13.15
CA LEU A 269 -22.31 20.39 -12.37
C LEU A 269 -21.66 21.77 -12.17
N VAL A 270 -20.49 22.00 -12.75
CA VAL A 270 -19.83 23.31 -12.68
C VAL A 270 -20.50 24.27 -13.66
N LYS A 271 -20.70 25.53 -13.22
CA LYS A 271 -21.07 26.62 -14.13
C LYS A 271 -19.98 26.76 -15.21
N ASN A 272 -20.34 26.69 -16.48
CA ASN A 272 -19.44 26.93 -17.63
C ASN A 272 -19.01 28.42 -17.77
N GLU A 273 -19.01 29.18 -16.68
CA GLU A 273 -18.72 30.62 -16.67
C GLU A 273 -17.65 30.96 -15.64
N ALA A 274 -16.40 30.87 -16.10
CA ALA A 274 -15.47 31.98 -16.06
C ALA A 274 -14.38 31.69 -17.08
N LYS A 275 -14.53 32.21 -18.31
CA LYS A 275 -13.36 32.47 -19.15
C LYS A 275 -12.54 33.51 -18.39
N VAL A 276 -11.39 33.10 -17.86
CA VAL A 276 -10.30 34.04 -17.56
C VAL A 276 -9.55 34.28 -18.86
#